data_AF-A0A3T0N9H7-F1
#
_entry.id   AF-A0A3T0N9H7-F1
#
_cell.length_a   1.000
_cell.length_b   1.000
_cell.length_c   1.000
_cell.angle_alpha   90.00
_cell.angle_beta   90.00
_cell.angle_gamma   90.00
#
_symmetry.space_group_name_H-M   'P 1'
#
loop_
_entity.id
_entity.type
_entity.pdbx_description
1 polymer ?
#
loop_
_entity_poly.entity_id
_entity_poly.type
_entity_poly.pdbx_seq_one_letter_code
_entity_poly.pdbx_strand_id
1 'polypeptide(L)'
;MSGGRDNDLLSGGSGNDHLDGAQNEDRLYGGVGDDTLLGGAYFDTLFGGIGDDTLHGGAQADQLMGEWGNDLLSGGDGNDTLWGLRTRTTCLAVQETTGWTVVLASTSCLAALATIL
;
A
#
# COMPACT_ATOMS: atom_id res chain seq x y z
N MET A 1 1.49 -15.35 -3.92
CA MET A 1 2.94 -15.64 -4.04
C MET A 1 3.61 -15.05 -2.82
N SER A 2 4.65 -15.69 -2.27
CA SER A 2 5.41 -15.14 -1.12
C SER A 2 6.91 -15.17 -1.41
N GLY A 3 7.63 -14.10 -1.05
CA GLY A 3 9.07 -13.91 -1.25
C GLY A 3 9.90 -14.67 -0.20
N GLY A 4 9.69 -14.36 1.08
CA GLY A 4 10.20 -15.18 2.18
C GLY A 4 11.14 -14.41 3.12
N ARG A 5 12.44 -14.71 3.07
CA ARG A 5 13.45 -14.09 3.98
C ARG A 5 14.61 -13.45 3.24
N ASP A 6 14.49 -13.27 1.94
CA ASP A 6 15.51 -12.64 1.11
C ASP A 6 14.90 -11.37 0.50
N ASN A 7 15.70 -10.61 -0.25
CA ASN A 7 15.17 -9.46 -0.99
C ASN A 7 14.59 -9.98 -2.31
N ASP A 8 13.28 -9.91 -2.47
CA ASP A 8 12.57 -10.54 -3.56
C ASP A 8 12.04 -9.55 -4.60
N LEU A 9 11.83 -10.07 -5.81
CA LEU A 9 11.12 -9.41 -6.90
C LEU A 9 9.91 -10.26 -7.27
N LEU A 10 8.72 -9.80 -6.88
CA LEU A 10 7.46 -10.48 -7.12
C LEU A 10 6.66 -9.75 -8.21
N SER A 11 6.05 -10.50 -9.12
CA SER A 11 5.16 -9.96 -10.15
C SER A 11 3.93 -10.85 -10.34
N GLY A 12 2.74 -10.25 -10.27
CA GLY A 12 1.45 -10.92 -10.48
C GLY A 12 1.11 -11.07 -11.97
N GLY A 13 1.21 -9.97 -12.71
CA GLY A 13 1.08 -9.95 -14.15
C GLY A 13 -0.33 -9.56 -14.59
N SER A 14 -1.19 -10.54 -14.85
CA SER A 14 -2.58 -10.27 -15.25
C SER A 14 -3.53 -11.13 -14.47
N GLY A 15 -4.65 -10.55 -14.03
CA GLY A 15 -5.58 -11.16 -13.09
C GLY A 15 -5.48 -10.47 -11.74
N ASN A 16 -6.27 -10.94 -10.78
CA ASN A 16 -6.26 -10.42 -9.42
C ASN A 16 -5.28 -11.25 -8.59
N ASP A 17 -4.13 -10.67 -8.30
CA ASP A 17 -3.00 -11.35 -7.67
C ASP A 17 -2.88 -11.03 -6.18
N HIS A 18 -2.26 -11.95 -5.46
CA HIS A 18 -1.90 -11.77 -4.05
C HIS A 18 -0.40 -11.98 -3.88
N LEU A 19 0.33 -10.92 -3.52
CA LEU A 19 1.79 -10.90 -3.38
C LEU A 19 2.17 -10.51 -1.95
N ASP A 20 3.13 -11.23 -1.37
CA ASP A 20 3.61 -11.06 0.00
C ASP A 20 5.15 -11.09 0.03
N GLY A 21 5.81 -9.96 0.28
CA GLY A 21 7.28 -9.87 0.38
C GLY A 21 7.82 -10.61 1.61
N ALA A 22 7.12 -10.45 2.72
CA ALA A 22 7.38 -11.01 4.04
C ALA A 22 8.53 -10.34 4.81
N GLN A 23 9.80 -10.68 4.54
CA GLN A 23 10.92 -10.09 5.28
C GLN A 23 11.98 -9.56 4.33
N ASN A 24 12.60 -8.46 4.76
CA ASN A 24 13.68 -7.74 4.08
C ASN A 24 13.13 -6.84 2.98
N GLU A 25 14.00 -6.38 2.06
CA GLU A 25 13.64 -5.31 1.14
C GLU A 25 13.09 -5.89 -0.16
N ASP A 26 11.77 -5.82 -0.33
CA ASP A 26 11.07 -6.44 -1.44
C ASP A 26 10.59 -5.45 -2.49
N ARG A 27 10.45 -5.93 -3.72
CA ARG A 27 9.80 -5.22 -4.83
C ARG A 27 8.62 -6.02 -5.35
N LEU A 28 7.43 -5.48 -5.19
CA LEU A 28 6.18 -6.12 -5.60
C LEU A 28 5.53 -5.33 -6.74
N TYR A 29 5.11 -6.05 -7.79
CA TYR A 29 4.39 -5.52 -8.94
C TYR A 29 3.08 -6.30 -9.15
N GLY A 30 1.94 -5.67 -8.91
CA GLY A 30 0.61 -6.28 -9.13
C GLY A 30 0.39 -6.56 -10.61
N GLY A 31 0.31 -5.51 -11.41
CA GLY A 31 0.20 -5.61 -12.86
C GLY A 31 -1.16 -5.15 -13.35
N VAL A 32 -1.95 -6.04 -13.95
CA VAL A 32 -3.29 -5.73 -14.45
C VAL A 32 -4.31 -6.58 -13.71
N GLY A 33 -5.23 -5.94 -13.00
CA GLY A 33 -6.28 -6.57 -12.20
C GLY A 33 -6.37 -5.90 -10.84
N ASP A 34 -7.29 -6.35 -10.00
CA ASP A 34 -7.43 -5.83 -8.64
C ASP A 34 -6.51 -6.64 -7.72
N ASP A 35 -5.34 -6.10 -7.41
CA ASP A 35 -4.26 -6.82 -6.74
C ASP A 35 -4.20 -6.54 -5.23
N THR A 36 -3.62 -7.47 -4.48
CA THR A 36 -3.29 -7.29 -3.06
C THR A 36 -1.80 -7.50 -2.83
N LEU A 37 -1.11 -6.45 -2.42
CA LEU A 37 0.33 -6.43 -2.20
C LEU A 37 0.63 -6.15 -0.71
N LEU A 38 1.43 -7.02 -0.10
CA LEU A 38 1.92 -6.90 1.27
C LEU A 38 3.45 -6.83 1.22
N GLY A 39 4.06 -5.72 1.64
CA GLY A 39 5.52 -5.58 1.75
C GLY A 39 6.06 -6.47 2.86
N GLY A 40 5.64 -6.17 4.09
CA GLY A 40 5.96 -6.99 5.25
C GLY A 40 6.84 -6.22 6.22
N ALA A 41 7.98 -6.78 6.59
CA ALA A 41 8.95 -6.09 7.41
C ALA A 41 10.07 -5.55 6.54
N TYR A 42 10.62 -4.41 6.95
CA TYR A 42 11.74 -3.71 6.32
C TYR A 42 11.32 -2.78 5.19
N PHE A 43 12.26 -2.30 4.38
CA PHE A 43 12.02 -1.22 3.42
C PHE A 43 11.52 -1.78 2.09
N ASP A 44 10.23 -1.65 1.82
CA ASP A 44 9.59 -2.24 0.66
C ASP A 44 9.21 -1.23 -0.41
N THR A 45 9.07 -1.72 -1.66
CA THR A 45 8.54 -0.95 -2.77
C THR A 45 7.42 -1.70 -3.48
N LEU A 46 6.21 -1.13 -3.47
CA LEU A 46 4.99 -1.74 -4.00
C LEU A 46 4.43 -0.91 -5.15
N PHE A 47 4.10 -1.57 -6.26
CA PHE A 47 3.42 -1.00 -7.41
C PHE A 47 2.13 -1.79 -7.69
N GLY A 48 0.97 -1.14 -7.55
CA GLY A 48 -0.34 -1.73 -7.82
C GLY A 48 -0.51 -2.06 -9.30
N GLY A 49 -0.58 -1.02 -10.12
CA GLY A 49 -0.64 -1.18 -11.57
C GLY A 49 -1.95 -0.66 -12.13
N ILE A 50 -2.64 -1.47 -12.92
CA ILE A 50 -3.96 -1.14 -13.47
C ILE A 50 -5.01 -1.98 -12.76
N GLY A 51 -5.92 -1.32 -12.03
CA GLY A 51 -7.01 -1.97 -11.32
C GLY A 51 -7.27 -1.26 -9.99
N ASP A 52 -8.25 -1.73 -9.23
CA ASP A 52 -8.50 -1.19 -7.90
C ASP A 52 -7.68 -1.99 -6.87
N ASP A 53 -6.48 -1.51 -6.54
CA ASP A 53 -5.49 -2.28 -5.79
C ASP A 53 -5.52 -2.04 -4.27
N THR A 54 -5.02 -3.00 -3.50
CA THR A 54 -4.77 -2.88 -2.05
C THR A 54 -3.29 -3.09 -1.74
N LEU A 55 -2.62 -2.04 -1.25
CA LEU A 55 -1.19 -2.04 -0.93
C LEU A 55 -0.98 -1.78 0.57
N HIS A 56 -0.18 -2.64 1.21
CA HIS A 56 0.27 -2.49 2.59
C HIS A 56 1.79 -2.57 2.67
N GLY A 57 2.46 -1.49 3.12
CA GLY A 57 3.91 -1.43 3.28
C GLY A 57 4.37 -2.34 4.41
N GLY A 58 3.89 -2.06 5.62
CA GLY A 58 4.14 -2.87 6.80
C GLY A 58 5.00 -2.13 7.80
N ALA A 59 6.21 -2.60 8.08
CA ALA A 59 7.08 -1.97 9.08
C ALA A 59 8.34 -1.41 8.46
N GLN A 60 8.79 -0.25 8.97
CA GLN A 60 9.83 0.62 8.42
C GLN A 60 9.30 1.48 7.27
N ALA A 61 10.19 2.19 6.58
CA ALA A 61 9.80 3.23 5.65
C ALA A 61 9.60 2.66 4.23
N ASP A 62 8.36 2.68 3.76
CA ASP A 62 7.98 2.04 2.51
C ASP A 62 7.65 3.03 1.39
N GLN A 63 7.68 2.53 0.16
CA GLN A 63 7.27 3.25 -1.04
C GLN A 63 6.11 2.52 -1.72
N LEU A 64 4.93 3.14 -1.74
CA LEU A 64 3.72 2.55 -2.30
C LEU A 64 3.20 3.42 -3.45
N MET A 65 3.00 2.81 -4.61
CA MET A 65 2.43 3.45 -5.79
C MET A 65 1.19 2.66 -6.24
N GLY A 66 0.00 3.24 -6.09
CA GLY A 66 -1.26 2.62 -6.56
C GLY A 66 -1.38 2.62 -8.08
N GLU A 67 -0.82 3.64 -8.75
CA GLU A 67 -0.90 3.83 -10.20
C GLU A 67 -2.34 4.10 -10.71
N TRP A 68 -2.97 3.17 -11.45
CA TRP A 68 -4.22 3.41 -12.16
C TRP A 68 -5.40 2.67 -11.52
N GLY A 69 -6.24 3.40 -10.78
CA GLY A 69 -7.52 2.89 -10.33
C GLY A 69 -8.04 3.62 -9.11
N ASN A 70 -8.84 2.93 -8.31
CA ASN A 70 -9.29 3.35 -6.98
C ASN A 70 -8.57 2.51 -5.92
N ASP A 71 -7.35 2.93 -5.59
CA ASP A 71 -6.49 2.13 -4.73
C ASP A 71 -6.73 2.42 -3.24
N LEU A 72 -6.39 1.42 -2.43
CA LEU A 72 -6.25 1.52 -0.98
C LEU A 72 -4.77 1.34 -0.62
N LEU A 73 -4.14 2.40 -0.11
CA LEU A 73 -2.72 2.39 0.28
C LEU A 73 -2.59 2.59 1.79
N SER A 74 -1.86 1.69 2.44
CA SER A 74 -1.51 1.75 3.87
C SER A 74 0.00 1.62 4.01
N GLY A 75 0.68 2.67 4.47
CA GLY A 75 2.12 2.62 4.74
C GLY A 75 2.45 1.65 5.88
N GLY A 76 1.74 1.76 7.00
CA GLY A 76 1.99 0.94 8.18
C GLY A 76 2.81 1.72 9.22
N ASP A 77 3.75 1.04 9.87
CA ASP A 77 4.65 1.63 10.87
C ASP A 77 5.89 2.19 10.17
N GLY A 78 6.08 3.51 10.14
CA GLY A 78 7.28 4.09 9.56
C GLY A 78 7.01 5.42 8.89
N ASN A 79 8.02 5.94 8.21
CA ASN A 79 7.91 7.18 7.48
C ASN A 79 7.73 6.86 5.99
N ASP A 80 6.50 6.57 5.61
CA ASP A 80 6.17 6.03 4.29
C ASP A 80 5.91 7.10 3.24
N THR A 81 6.13 6.74 1.98
CA THR A 81 5.79 7.56 0.82
C THR A 81 4.73 6.87 -0.03
N LEU A 82 3.54 7.46 -0.13
CA LEU A 82 2.38 6.89 -0.82
C LEU A 82 1.95 7.78 -1.99
N TRP A 83 1.83 7.18 -3.17
CA TRP A 83 1.38 7.83 -4.41
C TRP A 83 0.17 7.09 -5.02
N GLY A 84 -1.03 7.64 -4.87
CA GLY A 84 -2.26 7.00 -5.36
C GLY A 84 -2.73 7.37 -6.78
N LEU A 85 -2.15 8.39 -7.43
CA LEU A 85 -2.54 8.98 -8.73
C LEU A 85 -4.08 9.01 -9.04
N ARG A 86 -4.48 9.48 -10.23
CA ARG A 86 -5.78 10.15 -10.45
C ARG A 86 -6.84 9.26 -11.10
N THR A 87 -7.72 8.67 -10.28
CA THR A 87 -9.17 8.61 -10.61
C THR A 87 -10.13 8.61 -9.41
N ARG A 88 -9.75 8.09 -8.24
CA ARG A 88 -10.43 8.31 -6.94
C ARG A 88 -9.66 7.53 -5.86
N THR A 89 -8.57 8.11 -5.35
CA THR A 89 -7.82 7.49 -4.24
C THR A 89 -8.69 7.43 -2.98
N THR A 90 -9.02 6.21 -2.56
CA THR A 90 -9.73 5.93 -1.31
C THR A 90 -8.75 5.87 -0.15
N CYS A 91 -8.79 6.91 0.69
CA CYS A 91 -8.20 6.98 2.04
C CYS A 91 -6.68 6.73 2.14
N LEU A 92 -5.93 7.82 2.23
CA LEU A 92 -4.54 7.82 2.69
C LEU A 92 -4.52 7.80 4.23
N ALA A 93 -4.11 6.69 4.85
CA ALA A 93 -3.77 6.64 6.27
C ALA A 93 -2.24 6.76 6.41
N VAL A 94 -1.75 7.93 6.83
CA VAL A 94 -0.37 8.10 7.30
C VAL A 94 -0.41 8.04 8.83
N GLN A 95 0.23 7.03 9.42
CA GLN A 95 0.41 6.93 10.87
C GLN A 95 1.77 7.51 11.24
N GLU A 96 1.82 8.76 11.69
CA GLU A 96 3.02 9.31 12.31
C GLU A 96 2.83 9.32 13.84
N THR A 97 3.78 8.73 14.54
CA THR A 97 3.78 8.30 15.95
C THR A 97 3.52 9.38 17.01
N THR A 98 3.05 10.59 16.67
CA THR A 98 2.73 11.65 17.65
C THR A 98 1.52 12.54 17.33
N GLY A 99 0.72 12.27 16.30
CA GLY A 99 -0.48 13.09 16.10
C GLY A 99 -1.17 12.87 14.77
N TRP A 100 -2.49 12.65 14.85
CA TRP A 100 -3.38 12.43 13.73
C TRP A 100 -3.55 13.72 12.94
N THR A 101 -2.78 13.92 11.87
CA THR A 101 -3.09 14.95 10.86
C THR A 101 -3.58 14.25 9.61
N VAL A 102 -4.89 14.31 9.38
CA VAL A 102 -5.53 13.81 8.17
C VAL A 102 -5.30 14.82 7.04
N VAL A 103 -4.55 14.46 6.00
CA VAL A 103 -4.51 15.23 4.75
C VAL A 103 -5.59 14.67 3.82
N LEU A 104 -6.74 15.33 3.78
CA LEU A 104 -7.87 14.95 2.93
C LEU A 104 -7.58 15.32 1.47
N ALA A 105 -7.42 14.31 0.60
CA ALA A 105 -7.29 14.54 -0.85
C ALA A 105 -8.63 14.57 -1.61
N SER A 106 -9.76 14.08 -1.05
CA SER A 106 -11.09 14.27 -1.64
C SER A 106 -12.27 13.91 -0.71
N THR A 107 -13.47 14.36 -1.09
CA THR A 107 -14.71 14.46 -0.28
C THR A 107 -15.47 13.15 -0.02
N SER A 108 -14.90 11.97 -0.26
CA SER A 108 -15.55 10.68 0.03
C SER A 108 -14.97 9.93 1.25
N CYS A 109 -14.04 10.55 1.99
CA CYS A 109 -13.53 9.99 3.24
C CYS A 109 -14.55 10.26 4.37
N LEU A 110 -15.56 9.39 4.51
CA LEU A 110 -16.25 9.26 5.79
C LEU A 110 -15.27 8.56 6.73
N ALA A 111 -14.55 9.35 7.52
CA ALA A 111 -13.81 8.85 8.67
C ALA A 111 -14.76 7.97 9.50
N ALA A 112 -14.47 6.67 9.58
CA ALA A 112 -15.04 5.85 10.62
C ALA A 112 -14.51 6.41 11.95
N LEU A 113 -15.36 7.20 12.61
CA LEU A 113 -15.20 7.60 14.01
C LEU A 113 -15.14 6.32 14.84
N ALA A 114 -13.94 5.88 15.20
CA ALA A 114 -13.74 5.09 16.42
C ALA A 114 -13.36 6.08 17.52
N THR A 115 -14.38 6.63 18.18
CA THR A 115 -14.23 7.27 19.48
C THR A 115 -13.72 6.21 20.46
N ILE A 116 -12.54 6.42 21.04
CA ILE A 116 -12.15 5.74 22.28
C ILE A 116 -11.78 6.85 23.27
N LEU A 117 -12.47 6.81 24.42
CA LEU A 117 -12.20 7.60 25.62
C LEU A 117 -10.81 7.33 26.17
#